data_AF-A0A7Y3AQY2-F1
#
_entry.id   AF-A0A7Y3AQY2-F1
#
_cell.length_a   1.000
_cell.length_b   1.000
_cell.length_c   1.000
_cell.angle_alpha   90.00
_cell.angle_beta   90.00
_cell.angle_gamma   90.00
#
_symmetry.space_group_name_H-M   'P 1'
#
loop_
_entity.id
_entity.type
_entity.pdbx_description
1 polymer ?
#
loop_
_entity_poly.entity_id
_entity_poly.type
_entity_poly.pdbx_seq_one_letter_code
_entity_poly.pdbx_strand_id
1 'polypeptide(L)'
;MKAFLRKNLMIVVSIALPLLVVILFALASLLPGWYSTPPEHDLLLSLQERSSAKTSSYRISLMVRDERLIARVAKSEAGNYDHNPRLFRYDRATGAVTEITIPVPEHADDLEDGVELAIPLLAETRISDSLRAPDGYEFRGRSRGGGLLTEMFGGSRNRTNVSIARDGAVFRVRLPTSDYWYSDVRFVGWVIE
;
A
#
# COMPACT_ATOMS: atom_id res chain seq x y z
N MET A 1 14.08 -47.40 -26.75
CA MET A 1 13.83 -45.93 -26.79
C MET A 1 14.68 -45.18 -27.82
N LYS A 2 16.02 -45.26 -27.82
CA LYS A 2 16.88 -44.47 -28.76
C LYS A 2 16.55 -44.62 -30.25
N ALA A 3 16.18 -45.82 -30.72
CA ALA A 3 15.82 -46.06 -32.13
C ALA A 3 14.49 -45.38 -32.53
N PHE A 4 13.54 -45.24 -31.60
CA PHE A 4 12.25 -44.61 -31.83
C PHE A 4 12.36 -43.07 -31.86
N LEU A 5 13.19 -42.50 -30.98
CA LEU A 5 13.51 -41.06 -31.00
C LEU A 5 14.24 -40.64 -32.28
N ARG A 6 15.14 -41.48 -32.81
CA ARG A 6 15.86 -41.18 -34.06
C ARG A 6 14.97 -41.29 -35.31
N LYS A 7 14.05 -42.26 -35.35
CA LYS A 7 13.13 -42.44 -36.49
C LYS A 7 12.02 -41.39 -36.53
N ASN A 8 11.60 -40.88 -35.39
CA ASN A 8 10.49 -39.93 -35.27
C ASN A 8 10.97 -38.57 -34.74
N LEU A 9 12.17 -38.14 -35.12
CA LEU A 9 12.80 -36.93 -34.61
C LEU A 9 11.89 -35.71 -34.79
N MET A 10 11.21 -35.62 -35.93
CA MET A 10 10.30 -34.52 -36.26
C MET A 10 9.11 -34.43 -35.29
N ILE A 11 8.54 -35.56 -34.89
CA ILE A 11 7.44 -35.64 -33.91
C ILE A 11 7.94 -35.30 -32.50
N VAL A 12 9.14 -35.78 -32.15
CA VAL A 12 9.74 -35.49 -30.84
C VAL A 12 10.02 -34.00 -30.72
N VAL A 13 10.58 -33.36 -31.75
CA VAL A 13 10.88 -31.92 -31.74
C VAL A 13 9.60 -31.09 -31.71
N SER A 14 8.57 -31.46 -32.47
CA SER A 14 7.31 -30.70 -32.51
C SER A 14 6.52 -30.74 -31.20
N ILE A 15 6.68 -31.81 -30.41
CA ILE A 15 6.06 -31.91 -29.08
C ILE A 15 6.97 -31.34 -27.99
N ALA A 16 8.27 -31.61 -28.05
CA ALA A 16 9.22 -31.21 -27.01
C ALA A 16 9.44 -29.70 -26.97
N LEU A 17 9.49 -29.03 -28.12
CA LEU A 17 9.72 -27.59 -28.19
C LEU A 17 8.65 -26.77 -27.45
N PRO A 18 7.33 -26.93 -27.71
CA PRO A 18 6.31 -26.19 -26.97
C PRO A 18 6.28 -26.56 -25.48
N LEU A 19 6.51 -27.84 -25.14
CA LEU A 19 6.60 -28.26 -23.74
C LEU A 19 7.76 -27.57 -23.01
N LEU A 20 8.91 -27.46 -23.68
CA LEU A 20 10.10 -26.81 -23.14
C LEU A 20 9.88 -25.31 -22.94
N VAL A 21 9.16 -24.64 -23.86
CA VAL A 21 8.75 -23.24 -23.68
C VAL A 21 7.82 -23.08 -22.48
N VAL A 22 6.81 -23.95 -22.32
CA VAL A 22 5.91 -23.93 -21.16
C VAL A 22 6.68 -24.12 -19.85
N ILE A 23 7.62 -25.07 -19.81
CA ILE A 23 8.48 -25.30 -18.65
C ILE A 23 9.37 -24.09 -18.38
N LEU A 24 9.95 -23.47 -19.41
CA LEU A 24 10.78 -22.28 -19.26
C LEU A 24 9.98 -21.11 -18.66
N PHE A 25 8.76 -20.86 -19.15
CA PHE A 25 7.87 -19.85 -18.59
C PHE A 25 7.41 -20.19 -17.18
N ALA A 26 7.12 -21.46 -16.90
CA ALA A 26 6.78 -21.92 -15.56
C ALA A 26 7.93 -21.67 -14.58
N LEU A 27 9.16 -22.04 -14.94
CA LEU A 27 10.35 -21.78 -14.13
C LEU A 27 10.62 -20.28 -13.97
N ALA A 28 10.50 -19.50 -15.05
CA ALA A 28 10.63 -18.04 -14.99
C ALA A 28 9.57 -17.38 -14.08
N SER A 29 8.37 -17.95 -14.02
CA SER A 29 7.29 -17.48 -13.14
C SER A 29 7.53 -17.79 -11.66
N LEU A 30 8.44 -18.71 -11.33
CA LEU A 30 8.82 -19.07 -9.96
C LEU A 30 10.00 -18.22 -9.43
N LEU A 31 10.79 -17.60 -10.32
CA LEU A 31 11.89 -16.70 -9.95
C LEU A 31 11.52 -15.41 -9.19
N PRO A 32 10.31 -14.81 -9.29
CA PRO A 32 10.06 -13.48 -8.72
C PRO A 32 10.10 -13.36 -7.18
N GLY A 33 10.26 -14.46 -6.43
CA GLY A 33 10.09 -14.46 -4.97
C GLY A 33 11.34 -14.79 -4.15
N TRP A 34 12.41 -15.34 -4.72
CA TRP A 34 13.54 -15.87 -3.93
C TRP A 34 14.65 -14.87 -3.62
N TYR A 35 14.71 -13.73 -4.30
CA TYR A 35 15.84 -12.79 -4.18
C TYR A 35 15.51 -11.46 -3.50
N SER A 36 14.27 -11.24 -3.06
CA SER A 36 13.93 -10.00 -2.34
C SER A 36 14.02 -10.19 -0.84
N THR A 37 14.95 -9.48 -0.22
CA THR A 37 14.98 -9.25 1.23
C THR A 37 13.64 -8.65 1.66
N PRO A 38 12.90 -9.21 2.62
CA PRO A 38 11.64 -8.62 3.10
C PRO A 38 11.83 -7.14 3.51
N PRO A 39 10.75 -6.32 3.46
CA PRO A 39 10.84 -4.95 3.96
C PRO A 39 11.26 -4.93 5.43
N GLU A 40 12.22 -4.08 5.75
CA GLU A 40 12.78 -3.89 7.09
C GLU A 40 12.12 -2.73 7.84
N HIS A 41 11.19 -1.99 7.23
CA HIS A 41 10.50 -0.88 7.87
C HIS A 41 8.98 -1.03 7.81
N ASP A 42 8.32 -0.65 8.90
CA ASP A 42 6.86 -0.52 8.90
C ASP A 42 6.45 0.72 8.09
N LEU A 43 5.23 0.70 7.58
CA LEU A 43 4.72 1.75 6.70
C LEU A 43 3.48 2.40 7.31
N LEU A 44 3.46 3.74 7.34
CA LEU A 44 2.30 4.52 7.73
C LEU A 44 1.55 5.02 6.50
N LEU A 45 0.24 4.81 6.51
CA LEU A 45 -0.68 5.14 5.43
C LEU A 45 -1.88 5.89 5.99
N SER A 46 -2.41 6.83 5.22
CA SER A 46 -3.69 7.46 5.53
C SER A 46 -4.73 7.09 4.49
N LEU A 47 -5.93 6.77 4.93
CA LEU A 47 -7.10 6.58 4.07
C LEU A 47 -8.01 7.79 4.25
N GLN A 48 -8.20 8.55 3.17
CA GLN A 48 -9.20 9.60 3.13
C GLN A 48 -10.47 9.05 2.51
N GLU A 49 -11.56 9.11 3.26
CA GLU A 49 -12.88 8.75 2.79
C GLU A 49 -13.73 10.02 2.71
N ARG A 50 -14.38 10.24 1.57
CA ARG A 50 -15.33 11.34 1.43
C ARG A 50 -16.71 10.85 1.81
N SER A 51 -17.17 11.23 3.01
CA SER A 51 -18.52 10.95 3.47
C SER A 51 -19.47 12.07 3.05
N SER A 52 -20.47 11.75 2.23
CA SER A 52 -21.54 12.70 1.88
C SER A 52 -22.62 12.83 2.97
N ALA A 53 -22.56 12.00 4.03
CA ALA A 53 -23.57 11.94 5.08
C ALA A 53 -23.10 12.56 6.40
N LYS A 54 -21.79 12.79 6.55
CA LYS A 54 -21.19 13.38 7.75
C LYS A 54 -20.58 14.73 7.39
N THR A 55 -20.79 15.71 8.26
CA THR A 55 -20.10 17.00 8.19
C THR A 55 -19.18 17.12 9.39
N SER A 56 -18.06 17.80 9.22
CA SER A 56 -17.12 18.08 10.30
C SER A 56 -16.77 19.56 10.31
N SER A 57 -16.86 20.15 11.49
CA SER A 57 -16.46 21.51 11.85
C SER A 57 -14.93 21.65 11.98
N TYR A 58 -14.19 20.57 11.79
CA TYR A 58 -12.73 20.55 11.77
C TYR A 58 -12.19 19.71 10.62
N ARG A 59 -10.92 19.91 10.31
CA ARG A 59 -10.15 19.13 9.34
C ARG A 59 -8.83 18.71 9.96
N ILE A 60 -8.55 17.42 9.91
CA ILE A 60 -7.26 16.87 10.33
C ILE A 60 -6.36 16.73 9.11
N SER A 61 -5.15 17.25 9.23
CA SER A 61 -4.06 17.03 8.28
C SER A 61 -2.89 16.36 8.99
N LEU A 62 -2.30 15.36 8.35
CA LEU A 62 -1.16 14.61 8.87
C LEU A 62 0.11 15.16 8.21
N MET A 63 1.13 15.43 9.01
CA MET A 63 2.45 15.84 8.50
C MET A 63 3.56 15.24 9.36
N VAL A 64 4.69 14.95 8.73
CA VAL A 64 5.91 14.59 9.46
C VAL A 64 6.72 15.87 9.66
N ARG A 65 7.09 16.15 10.90
CA ARG A 65 7.99 17.27 11.27
C ARG A 65 8.97 16.76 12.31
N ASP A 66 10.25 17.07 12.15
CA ASP A 66 11.32 16.62 13.05
C ASP A 66 11.28 15.10 13.28
N GLU A 67 11.06 14.34 12.19
CA GLU A 67 10.92 12.88 12.19
C GLU A 67 9.76 12.34 13.05
N ARG A 68 8.78 13.19 13.39
CA ARG A 68 7.60 12.79 14.17
C ARG A 68 6.33 13.09 13.40
N LEU A 69 5.34 12.20 13.53
CA LEU A 69 4.02 12.41 12.95
C LEU A 69 3.19 13.34 13.84
N ILE A 70 2.74 14.43 13.22
CA ILE A 70 1.89 15.45 13.83
C ILE A 70 0.55 15.46 13.11
N ALA A 71 -0.53 15.49 13.89
CA ALA A 71 -1.87 15.74 13.40
C ALA A 71 -2.23 17.20 13.65
N ARG A 72 -2.36 17.99 12.58
CA ARG A 72 -2.83 19.37 12.67
C ARG A 72 -4.33 19.42 12.48
N VAL A 73 -5.02 19.99 13.47
CA VAL A 73 -6.46 20.21 13.49
C VAL A 73 -6.73 21.67 13.16
N ALA A 74 -7.43 21.90 12.06
CA ALA A 74 -7.86 23.24 11.64
C ALA A 74 -9.39 23.33 11.61
N LYS A 75 -9.94 24.51 11.83
CA LYS A 75 -11.38 24.73 11.72
C LYS A 75 -11.81 24.57 10.26
N SER A 76 -12.98 23.98 10.07
CA SER A 76 -13.61 23.79 8.78
C SER A 76 -14.94 24.53 8.78
N GLU A 77 -15.29 25.16 7.66
CA GLU A 77 -16.58 25.84 7.54
C GLU A 77 -17.74 24.88 7.81
N ALA A 78 -18.76 25.38 8.50
CA ALA A 78 -19.96 24.61 8.82
C ALA A 78 -20.63 24.09 7.53
N GLY A 79 -20.95 22.80 7.51
CA GLY A 79 -21.55 22.13 6.35
C GLY A 79 -20.54 21.47 5.40
N ASN A 80 -19.24 21.57 5.64
CA ASN A 80 -18.25 20.80 4.90
C ASN A 80 -18.34 19.32 5.23
N TYR A 81 -18.28 18.49 4.18
CA TYR A 81 -18.23 17.04 4.30
C TYR A 81 -17.01 16.58 5.08
N ASP A 82 -17.20 15.55 5.90
CA ASP A 82 -16.13 14.91 6.65
C ASP A 82 -15.13 14.26 5.69
N HIS A 83 -13.88 14.69 5.82
CA HIS A 83 -12.72 14.24 5.04
C HIS A 83 -11.56 13.86 5.96
N ASN A 84 -11.83 13.61 7.25
CA ASN A 84 -10.79 13.34 8.20
C ASN A 84 -10.08 12.01 7.86
N PRO A 85 -8.74 12.02 7.73
CA PRO A 85 -7.98 10.82 7.40
C PRO A 85 -8.03 9.81 8.54
N ARG A 86 -8.16 8.54 8.17
CA ARG A 86 -7.89 7.40 9.05
C ARG A 86 -6.43 6.99 8.90
N LEU A 87 -5.72 6.82 10.00
CA LEU A 87 -4.30 6.46 9.99
C LEU A 87 -4.13 4.95 10.18
N PHE A 88 -3.27 4.34 9.38
CA PHE A 88 -2.98 2.92 9.41
C PHE A 88 -1.47 2.67 9.48
N ARG A 89 -1.08 1.63 10.21
CA ARG A 89 0.26 1.06 10.22
C ARG A 89 0.24 -0.31 9.58
N TYR A 90 1.10 -0.52 8.59
CA TYR A 90 1.43 -1.82 8.05
C TYR A 90 2.65 -2.37 8.81
N ASP A 91 2.45 -3.51 9.45
CA ASP A 91 3.48 -4.25 10.17
C ASP A 91 4.24 -5.15 9.20
N ARG A 92 5.56 -4.94 9.10
CA ARG A 92 6.42 -5.65 8.15
C ARG A 92 6.57 -7.14 8.46
N ALA A 93 6.49 -7.53 9.74
CA ALA A 93 6.77 -8.89 10.19
C ALA A 93 5.58 -9.82 9.94
N THR A 94 4.37 -9.31 10.15
CA THR A 94 3.12 -10.05 10.02
C THR A 94 2.40 -9.76 8.71
N GLY A 95 2.72 -8.66 8.05
CA GLY A 95 1.97 -8.13 6.91
C GLY A 95 0.59 -7.58 7.28
N ALA A 96 0.30 -7.44 8.58
CA ALA A 96 -0.98 -6.94 9.06
C ALA A 96 -1.09 -5.43 8.91
N VAL A 97 -2.32 -4.93 8.76
CA VAL A 97 -2.63 -3.50 8.76
C VAL A 97 -3.50 -3.19 9.97
N THR A 98 -3.02 -2.32 10.84
CA THR A 98 -3.72 -1.89 12.06
C THR A 98 -4.07 -0.41 11.98
N GLU A 99 -5.28 -0.05 12.36
CA GLU A 99 -5.69 1.36 12.46
C GLU A 99 -5.11 2.00 13.73
N ILE A 100 -4.59 3.22 13.60
CA ILE A 100 -4.10 4.05 14.70
C ILE A 100 -5.09 5.18 14.90
N THR A 101 -5.71 5.22 16.07
CA THR A 101 -6.63 6.29 16.45
C THR A 101 -5.88 7.61 16.62
N ILE A 102 -6.32 8.65 15.90
CA ILE A 102 -5.84 10.01 16.10
C ILE A 102 -6.60 10.58 17.30
N PRO A 103 -5.91 11.06 18.36
CA PRO A 103 -6.56 11.58 19.56
C PRO A 103 -7.13 12.97 19.27
N VAL A 104 -8.37 13.01 18.79
CA VAL A 104 -9.10 14.26 18.59
C VAL A 104 -9.87 14.56 19.88
N PRO A 105 -9.68 15.73 20.53
CA PRO A 105 -10.48 16.12 21.68
C PRO A 105 -11.98 16.14 21.36
N GLU A 106 -12.83 15.74 22.31
CA GLU A 106 -14.30 15.75 22.12
C GLU A 106 -14.84 17.15 21.76
N HIS A 107 -14.13 18.20 22.19
CA HIS A 107 -14.41 19.60 21.87
C HIS A 107 -13.42 20.18 20.85
N ALA A 108 -13.18 19.46 19.75
CA ALA A 108 -12.27 19.92 18.68
C ALA A 108 -12.66 21.29 18.10
N ASP A 109 -13.93 21.68 18.20
CA ASP A 109 -14.46 22.97 17.73
C ASP A 109 -13.95 24.17 18.55
N ASP A 110 -13.64 23.91 19.83
CA ASP A 110 -13.15 24.89 20.79
C ASP A 110 -11.63 25.06 20.71
N LEU A 111 -10.93 24.19 19.98
CA LEU A 111 -9.50 24.33 19.74
C LEU A 111 -9.21 25.62 18.97
N GLU A 112 -8.02 26.18 19.22
CA GLU A 112 -7.49 27.22 18.35
C GLU A 112 -7.32 26.68 16.93
N ASP A 113 -7.40 27.56 15.94
CA ASP A 113 -7.26 27.14 14.55
C ASP A 113 -5.81 26.72 14.27
N GLY A 114 -5.63 25.49 13.81
CA GLY A 114 -4.32 24.95 13.42
C GLY A 114 -3.52 24.32 14.56
N VAL A 115 -4.16 23.90 15.66
CA VAL A 115 -3.50 23.18 16.76
C VAL A 115 -2.81 21.91 16.26
N GLU A 116 -1.58 21.71 16.72
CA GLU A 116 -0.78 20.52 16.44
C GLU A 116 -0.89 19.52 17.59
N LEU A 117 -1.35 18.31 17.27
CA LEU A 117 -1.51 17.20 18.20
C LEU A 117 -0.47 16.12 17.91
N ALA A 118 0.25 15.71 18.95
CA ALA A 118 1.07 14.51 18.88
C ALA A 118 0.17 13.26 18.93
N ILE A 119 0.61 12.18 18.28
CA ILE A 119 -0.07 10.88 18.32
C ILE A 119 0.66 10.01 19.35
N PRO A 120 0.08 9.74 20.55
CA PRO A 120 0.78 9.06 21.64
C PRO A 120 1.36 7.71 21.25
N LEU A 121 0.63 6.94 20.42
CA LEU A 121 1.07 5.62 19.96
C LEU A 121 2.33 5.66 19.06
N LEU A 122 2.67 6.84 18.54
CA LEU A 122 3.81 7.07 17.64
C LEU A 122 4.80 8.09 18.23
N ALA A 123 4.66 8.47 19.50
CA ALA A 123 5.46 9.53 20.12
C ALA A 123 6.95 9.19 20.24
N GLU A 124 7.25 7.90 20.46
CA GLU A 124 8.61 7.38 20.55
C GLU A 124 9.16 6.91 19.20
N THR A 125 8.34 6.96 18.15
CA THR A 125 8.68 6.44 16.83
C THR A 125 9.25 7.54 15.94
N ARG A 126 10.35 7.25 15.26
CA ARG A 126 10.91 8.09 14.20
C ARG A 126 10.31 7.70 12.85
N ILE A 127 9.91 8.72 12.11
CA ILE A 127 9.16 8.59 10.87
C ILE A 127 9.88 9.39 9.79
N SER A 128 10.16 8.73 8.67
CA SER A 128 10.68 9.36 7.46
C SER A 128 9.55 9.58 6.45
N ASP A 129 9.44 10.80 5.91
CA ASP A 129 8.50 11.16 4.85
C ASP A 129 9.05 10.90 3.43
N SER A 130 10.22 10.28 3.32
CA SER A 130 10.79 9.85 2.04
C SER A 130 9.93 8.74 1.42
N LEU A 131 9.58 8.88 0.13
CA LEU A 131 8.86 7.83 -0.61
C LEU A 131 9.63 6.50 -0.67
N ARG A 132 10.96 6.56 -0.54
CA ARG A 132 11.85 5.41 -0.45
C ARG A 132 12.34 5.23 0.98
N ALA A 133 12.11 4.05 1.53
CA ALA A 133 12.61 3.62 2.82
C ALA A 133 14.15 3.47 2.82
N PRO A 134 14.79 3.50 4.00
CA PRO A 134 16.24 3.30 4.13
C PRO A 134 16.74 1.96 3.55
N ASP A 135 15.90 0.94 3.59
CA ASP A 135 16.14 -0.39 3.00
C ASP A 135 15.90 -0.45 1.48
N GLY A 136 15.61 0.68 0.84
CA GLY A 136 15.41 0.80 -0.61
C GLY A 136 14.01 0.42 -1.10
N TYR A 137 13.08 0.05 -0.22
CA TYR A 137 11.69 -0.16 -0.61
C TYR A 137 11.00 1.15 -0.96
N GLU A 138 10.25 1.18 -2.05
CA GLU A 138 9.55 2.38 -2.51
C GLU A 138 8.03 2.17 -2.43
N PHE A 139 7.34 3.16 -1.87
CA PHE A 139 5.88 3.18 -1.88
C PHE A 139 5.38 3.37 -3.31
N ARG A 140 4.76 2.34 -3.85
CA ARG A 140 4.01 2.40 -5.09
C ARG A 140 2.53 2.50 -4.72
N GLY A 141 2.02 3.72 -4.80
CA GLY A 141 0.60 4.01 -4.67
C GLY A 141 -0.23 3.27 -5.72
N ARG A 142 -1.45 3.74 -5.98
CA ARG A 142 -2.41 3.07 -6.87
C ARG A 142 -1.75 2.56 -8.15
N SER A 143 -1.53 1.24 -8.22
CA SER A 143 -0.91 0.61 -9.38
C SER A 143 -1.87 0.76 -10.55
N ARG A 144 -1.55 1.64 -11.50
CA ARG A 144 -2.34 1.85 -12.73
C ARG A 144 -2.23 0.66 -13.69
N GLY A 145 -1.32 -0.27 -13.43
CA GLY A 145 -1.08 -1.46 -14.26
C GLY A 145 -1.77 -2.69 -13.67
N GLY A 146 -3.05 -2.87 -13.99
CA GLY A 146 -3.56 -4.22 -14.14
C GLY A 146 -2.82 -4.79 -15.35
N GLY A 147 -1.96 -5.79 -15.16
CA GLY A 147 -1.29 -6.43 -16.29
C GLY A 147 -2.32 -6.96 -17.30
N LEU A 148 -1.88 -7.26 -18.52
CA LEU A 148 -2.72 -7.74 -19.63
C LEU A 148 -3.74 -8.81 -19.19
N LEU A 149 -3.34 -9.69 -18.27
CA LEU A 149 -4.20 -10.74 -17.71
C LEU A 149 -5.34 -10.21 -16.81
N THR A 150 -5.11 -9.16 -16.03
CA THR A 150 -6.17 -8.53 -15.21
C THR A 150 -7.20 -7.81 -16.09
N GLU A 151 -6.78 -7.30 -17.26
CA GLU A 151 -7.67 -6.69 -18.25
C GLU A 151 -8.49 -7.73 -19.01
N MET A 152 -7.90 -8.88 -19.36
CA MET A 152 -8.59 -9.95 -20.08
C MET A 152 -9.56 -10.76 -19.22
N PHE A 153 -9.29 -10.91 -17.91
CA PHE A 153 -10.08 -11.76 -17.01
C PHE A 153 -10.89 -10.99 -15.95
N GLY A 154 -11.07 -9.67 -16.11
CA GLY A 154 -12.03 -8.90 -15.32
C GLY A 154 -11.70 -8.81 -13.83
N GLY A 155 -10.44 -8.58 -13.47
CA GLY A 155 -10.05 -8.41 -12.06
C GLY A 155 -10.63 -7.13 -11.45
N SER A 156 -11.35 -7.25 -10.32
CA SER A 156 -11.89 -6.10 -9.59
C SER A 156 -10.79 -5.15 -9.12
N ARG A 157 -10.89 -3.88 -9.51
CA ARG A 157 -9.93 -2.81 -9.17
C ARG A 157 -10.24 -2.26 -7.79
N ASN A 158 -9.72 -2.90 -6.75
CA ASN A 158 -9.89 -2.37 -5.39
C ASN A 158 -9.08 -1.08 -5.24
N ARG A 159 -9.76 0.02 -4.87
CA ARG A 159 -9.19 1.39 -4.85
C ARG A 159 -8.24 1.62 -3.68
N THR A 160 -8.28 0.75 -2.66
CA THR A 160 -7.46 0.79 -1.45
C THR A 160 -6.20 -0.08 -1.52
N ASN A 161 -5.97 -0.80 -2.63
CA ASN A 161 -4.78 -1.64 -2.78
C ASN A 161 -3.57 -0.79 -3.16
N VAL A 162 -2.58 -0.76 -2.28
CA VAL A 162 -1.28 -0.15 -2.53
C VAL A 162 -0.18 -1.21 -2.43
N SER A 163 1.03 -0.88 -2.88
CA SER A 163 2.13 -1.83 -2.86
C SER A 163 3.45 -1.15 -2.50
N ILE A 164 4.36 -1.91 -1.96
CA ILE A 164 5.75 -1.51 -1.78
C ILE A 164 6.61 -2.38 -2.68
N ALA A 165 7.60 -1.78 -3.32
CA ALA A 165 8.39 -2.50 -4.32
C ALA A 165 9.87 -2.15 -4.26
N ARG A 166 10.71 -3.14 -4.53
CA ARG A 166 12.16 -3.02 -4.64
C ARG A 166 12.67 -4.09 -5.60
N ASP A 167 13.55 -3.72 -6.54
CA ASP A 167 14.29 -4.64 -7.41
C ASP A 167 13.43 -5.74 -8.09
N GLY A 168 12.20 -5.39 -8.48
CA GLY A 168 11.24 -6.30 -9.13
C GLY A 168 10.31 -7.06 -8.17
N ALA A 169 10.61 -7.11 -6.88
CA ALA A 169 9.68 -7.62 -5.87
C ALA A 169 8.61 -6.59 -5.52
N VAL A 170 7.39 -7.08 -5.32
CA VAL A 170 6.20 -6.26 -5.05
C VAL A 170 5.41 -6.92 -3.91
N PHE A 171 5.31 -6.21 -2.78
CA PHE A 171 4.48 -6.61 -1.65
C PHE A 171 3.21 -5.78 -1.67
N ARG A 172 2.06 -6.45 -1.61
CA ARG A 172 0.75 -5.78 -1.62
C ARG A 172 0.32 -5.49 -0.19
N VAL A 173 -0.02 -4.24 0.09
CA VAL A 173 -0.61 -3.81 1.35
C VAL A 173 -2.12 -3.73 1.14
N ARG A 174 -2.86 -4.49 1.94
CA ARG A 174 -4.32 -4.55 1.89
C ARG A 174 -4.91 -3.76 3.04
N LEU A 175 -5.39 -2.56 2.75
CA LEU A 175 -6.17 -1.78 3.71
C LEU A 175 -7.62 -2.32 3.77
N PRO A 176 -8.34 -2.10 4.89
CA PRO A 176 -9.77 -2.35 4.94
C PRO A 176 -10.50 -1.71 3.75
N THR A 177 -11.54 -2.37 3.26
CA THR A 177 -12.38 -1.81 2.20
C THR A 177 -13.07 -0.55 2.73
N SER A 178 -13.00 0.53 1.96
CA SER A 178 -13.82 1.72 2.22
C SER A 178 -15.20 1.51 1.64
N ASP A 179 -16.24 1.72 2.45
CA ASP A 179 -17.64 1.70 1.99
C ASP A 179 -17.98 2.92 1.10
N TYR A 180 -17.12 3.93 1.08
CA TYR A 180 -17.29 5.15 0.28
C TYR A 180 -16.71 5.02 -1.12
N TRP A 181 -17.46 5.53 -2.11
CA TRP A 181 -17.08 5.55 -3.52
C TRP A 181 -15.78 6.33 -3.76
N TYR A 182 -15.57 7.41 -3.00
CA TYR A 182 -14.37 8.23 -3.08
C TYR A 182 -13.50 7.96 -1.85
N SER A 183 -12.56 7.03 -2.02
CA SER A 183 -11.49 6.75 -1.08
C SER A 183 -10.12 6.86 -1.75
N ASP A 184 -9.17 7.45 -1.03
CA ASP A 184 -7.81 7.67 -1.48
C ASP A 184 -6.82 7.25 -0.40
N VAL A 185 -5.87 6.38 -0.76
CA VAL A 185 -4.79 5.95 0.14
C VAL A 185 -3.58 6.80 -0.15
N ARG A 186 -3.07 7.49 0.88
CA ARG A 186 -1.88 8.33 0.80
C ARG A 186 -0.77 7.81 1.68
N PHE A 187 0.45 7.97 1.18
CA PHE A 187 1.67 7.73 1.93
C PHE A 187 1.81 8.77 3.04
N VAL A 188 2.17 8.33 4.24
CA VAL A 188 2.48 9.22 5.37
C VAL A 188 3.97 9.17 5.66
N GLY A 189 4.54 7.97 5.78
CA GLY A 189 5.96 7.81 6.11
C GLY A 189 6.35 6.37 6.40
N TRP A 190 7.65 6.13 6.53
CA TRP A 190 8.23 4.88 7.02
C TRP A 190 8.63 5.01 8.47
N VAL A 191 8.39 3.95 9.25
CA VAL A 191 8.87 3.83 10.63
C VAL A 191 10.33 3.37 10.60
N ILE A 192 11.23 4.26 10.99
CA ILE A 192 12.68 4.03 10.91
C ILE A 192 13.31 3.69 12.26
N GLU A 193 12.65 4.03 13.38
CA GLU A 193 13.08 3.67 14.75
C GLU A 193 11.89 3.71 15.72
#